data_AF-A0AAE8IUS4-F1
#
_entry.id   AF-A0AAE8IUS4-F1
#
_cell.length_a   1.000
_cell.length_b   1.000
_cell.length_c   1.000
_cell.angle_alpha   90.00
_cell.angle_beta   90.00
_cell.angle_gamma   90.00
#
_symmetry.space_group_name_H-M   'P 1'
#
loop_
_entity.id
_entity.type
_entity.pdbx_description
1 polymer ?
#
loop_
_entity_poly.entity_id
_entity_poly.type
_entity_poly.pdbx_seq_one_letter_code
_entity_poly.pdbx_strand_id
1 'polypeptide(L)'
;MALTFFESSVSAGASNGVPAGLFLPIADLPGVVAGEFADSETQATKESKAALAIANAIHTYVSANSADIVGMTSTRAKASVSDSLDNLTYSFACQYIADLETETVGQIPLPASGANSGIGGFAIDDLFANAAEVAAEGAISGEGVVIPYADLADFGGADPAAITGVDNRDFVAAMIRSMPDLLPIRTASVASGVTTTTRPAGTTFTLAPAATAETDPTTGIAAADLPKLGLLQFTTSWTVQVALDQAAQTFDVNVVTL
;
A
#
# COMPACT_ATOMS: atom_id res chain seq x y z
N MET A 1 15.03 1.95 4.87
CA MET A 1 15.33 0.56 5.27
C MET A 1 14.59 -0.35 4.30
N ALA A 2 14.85 -1.66 4.28
CA ALA A 2 14.20 -2.60 3.36
C ALA A 2 13.15 -3.44 4.10
N LEU A 3 12.23 -4.05 3.36
CA LEU A 3 11.28 -5.02 3.90
C LEU A 3 12.01 -6.13 4.67
N THR A 4 11.54 -6.46 5.87
CA THR A 4 12.16 -7.51 6.70
C THR A 4 11.30 -8.76 6.66
N PHE A 5 11.87 -9.87 6.21
CA PHE A 5 11.17 -11.14 6.01
C PHE A 5 11.46 -12.12 7.13
N PHE A 6 10.45 -12.92 7.47
CA PHE A 6 10.55 -13.97 8.48
C PHE A 6 10.01 -15.27 7.89
N GLU A 7 10.79 -16.35 8.00
CA GLU A 7 10.39 -17.68 7.54
C GLU A 7 9.58 -18.47 8.60
N SER A 8 9.65 -18.03 9.86
CA SER A 8 9.01 -18.71 10.98
C SER A 8 8.80 -17.74 12.15
N SER A 9 8.14 -18.21 13.20
CA SER A 9 7.90 -17.41 14.41
C SER A 9 9.20 -17.01 15.09
N VAL A 10 9.31 -15.76 15.51
CA VAL A 10 10.43 -15.23 16.29
C VAL A 10 9.95 -14.88 17.68
N SER A 11 10.66 -15.31 18.71
CA SER A 11 10.36 -14.91 20.09
C SER A 11 10.85 -13.49 20.36
N ALA A 12 10.10 -12.73 21.16
CA ALA A 12 10.55 -11.41 21.62
C ALA A 12 11.87 -11.54 22.40
N GLY A 13 12.81 -10.64 22.14
CA GLY A 13 14.13 -10.68 22.76
C GLY A 13 15.10 -9.72 22.11
N ALA A 14 16.06 -9.23 22.89
CA ALA A 14 17.04 -8.27 22.38
C ALA A 14 17.86 -8.84 21.22
N SER A 15 18.05 -8.02 20.18
CA SER A 15 18.84 -8.36 18.99
C SER A 15 18.28 -9.50 18.15
N ASN A 16 16.96 -9.71 18.19
CA ASN A 16 16.25 -10.57 17.24
C ASN A 16 16.07 -9.90 15.86
N GLY A 17 16.30 -8.59 15.76
CA GLY A 17 16.34 -7.85 14.50
C GLY A 17 14.96 -7.50 13.94
N VAL A 18 13.88 -7.70 14.70
CA VAL A 18 12.51 -7.29 14.33
C VAL A 18 12.40 -5.77 14.45
N PRO A 19 12.14 -5.03 13.35
CA PRO A 19 11.88 -3.59 13.44
C PRO A 19 10.47 -3.33 13.95
N ALA A 20 10.25 -2.14 14.54
CA ALA A 20 8.90 -1.68 14.81
C ALA A 20 8.16 -1.42 13.49
N GLY A 21 6.94 -1.94 13.34
CA GLY A 21 6.23 -1.86 12.07
C GLY A 21 4.92 -2.63 12.02
N LEU A 22 4.39 -2.71 10.80
CA LEU A 22 3.24 -3.55 10.47
C LEU A 22 3.72 -4.90 9.98
N PHE A 23 3.41 -5.96 10.72
CA PHE A 23 3.61 -7.33 10.27
C PHE A 23 2.44 -7.79 9.41
N LEU A 24 2.75 -8.27 8.21
CA LEU A 24 1.82 -8.90 7.28
C LEU A 24 2.15 -10.40 7.22
N PRO A 25 1.32 -11.26 7.83
CA PRO A 25 1.47 -12.71 7.70
C PRO A 25 1.34 -13.15 6.24
N ILE A 26 2.05 -14.20 5.86
CA ILE A 26 2.00 -14.73 4.48
C ILE A 26 0.58 -15.09 4.02
N ALA A 27 -0.30 -15.48 4.95
CA ALA A 27 -1.70 -15.81 4.66
C ALA A 27 -2.52 -14.61 4.13
N ASP A 28 -2.10 -13.38 4.43
CA ASP A 28 -2.74 -12.15 3.97
C ASP A 28 -2.10 -11.59 2.69
N LEU A 29 -1.09 -12.28 2.15
CA LEU A 29 -0.37 -11.85 0.95
C LEU A 29 -0.86 -12.64 -0.27
N PRO A 30 -1.84 -12.12 -1.03
CA PRO A 30 -2.46 -12.87 -2.11
C PRO A 30 -1.44 -13.19 -3.21
N GLY A 31 -1.34 -14.48 -3.53
CA GLY A 31 -0.41 -14.99 -4.54
C GLY A 31 0.96 -15.38 -4.00
N VAL A 32 1.18 -15.31 -2.69
CA VAL A 32 2.37 -15.88 -2.02
C VAL A 32 1.96 -17.17 -1.31
N VAL A 33 2.72 -18.25 -1.51
CA VAL A 33 2.48 -19.54 -0.83
C VAL A 33 3.52 -19.80 0.25
N ALA A 34 3.18 -20.64 1.23
CA ALA A 34 4.05 -20.98 2.34
C ALA A 34 5.44 -21.46 1.86
N GLY A 35 6.49 -20.98 2.52
CA GLY A 35 7.89 -21.25 2.18
C GLY A 35 8.50 -20.28 1.16
N GLU A 36 7.72 -19.42 0.52
CA GLU A 36 8.26 -18.44 -0.44
C GLU A 36 9.01 -17.27 0.23
N PHE A 37 8.94 -17.15 1.56
CA PHE A 37 9.80 -16.27 2.35
C PHE A 37 10.87 -17.02 3.17
N ALA A 38 11.09 -18.31 2.89
CA ALA A 38 12.17 -19.09 3.50
C ALA A 38 13.57 -18.53 3.21
N ASP A 39 14.55 -18.76 4.09
CA ASP A 39 15.93 -18.28 3.92
C ASP A 39 16.65 -18.83 2.67
N SER A 40 16.14 -19.91 2.09
CA SER A 40 16.60 -20.43 0.80
C SER A 40 16.24 -19.54 -0.39
N GLU A 41 15.22 -18.69 -0.25
CA GLU A 41 14.78 -17.78 -1.30
C GLU A 41 15.64 -16.51 -1.34
N THR A 42 15.91 -16.01 -2.54
CA THR A 42 16.67 -14.77 -2.70
C THR A 42 15.86 -13.57 -2.21
N GLN A 43 16.54 -12.57 -1.62
CA GLN A 43 15.91 -11.31 -1.19
C GLN A 43 15.07 -10.67 -2.31
N ALA A 44 15.61 -10.63 -3.53
CA ALA A 44 14.92 -10.10 -4.70
C ALA A 44 13.59 -10.82 -5.01
N THR A 45 13.53 -12.14 -4.76
CA THR A 45 12.31 -12.93 -4.94
C THR A 45 11.29 -12.59 -3.86
N LYS A 46 11.71 -12.57 -2.59
CA LYS A 46 10.84 -12.20 -1.46
C LYS A 46 10.24 -10.79 -1.65
N GLU A 47 11.07 -9.81 -1.98
CA GLU A 47 10.65 -8.42 -2.23
C GLU A 47 9.71 -8.30 -3.43
N SER A 48 9.97 -9.01 -4.53
CA SER A 48 9.12 -8.95 -5.72
C SER A 48 7.75 -9.59 -5.49
N LYS A 49 7.71 -10.72 -4.77
CA LYS A 49 6.46 -11.40 -4.38
C LYS A 49 5.66 -10.52 -3.40
N ALA A 50 6.31 -9.96 -2.38
CA ALA A 50 5.67 -9.04 -1.44
C ALA A 50 5.12 -7.80 -2.16
N ALA A 51 5.87 -7.20 -3.09
CA ALA A 51 5.41 -6.06 -3.88
C ALA A 51 4.15 -6.37 -4.69
N LEU A 52 4.10 -7.54 -5.34
CA LEU A 52 2.95 -7.99 -6.10
C LEU A 52 1.74 -8.24 -5.19
N ALA A 53 1.96 -8.94 -4.07
CA ALA A 53 0.91 -9.31 -3.14
C ALA A 53 0.29 -8.10 -2.43
N ILE A 54 1.11 -7.19 -1.93
CA ILE A 54 0.66 -5.93 -1.31
C ILE A 54 -0.12 -5.08 -2.32
N ALA A 55 0.39 -4.95 -3.56
CA ALA A 55 -0.31 -4.22 -4.61
C ALA A 55 -1.65 -4.86 -4.97
N ASN A 56 -1.71 -6.19 -5.06
CA ASN A 56 -2.95 -6.93 -5.30
C ASN A 56 -3.95 -6.74 -4.16
N ALA A 57 -3.52 -6.84 -2.90
CA ALA A 57 -4.40 -6.66 -1.74
C ALA A 57 -5.02 -5.26 -1.72
N ILE A 58 -4.19 -4.21 -1.82
CA ILE A 58 -4.66 -2.83 -1.87
C ILE A 58 -5.58 -2.62 -3.08
N HIS A 59 -5.16 -3.05 -4.27
CA HIS A 59 -5.95 -2.85 -5.49
C HIS A 59 -7.31 -3.56 -5.40
N THR A 60 -7.34 -4.81 -4.93
CA THR A 60 -8.57 -5.60 -4.80
C THR A 60 -9.56 -4.89 -3.89
N TYR A 61 -9.10 -4.45 -2.72
CA TYR A 61 -9.96 -3.74 -1.77
C TYR A 61 -10.41 -2.37 -2.31
N VAL A 62 -9.46 -1.53 -2.75
CA VAL A 62 -9.76 -0.15 -3.18
C VAL A 62 -10.63 -0.12 -4.43
N SER A 63 -10.42 -1.01 -5.40
CA SER A 63 -11.22 -1.05 -6.62
C SER A 63 -12.65 -1.57 -6.35
N ALA A 64 -12.80 -2.59 -5.51
CA ALA A 64 -14.10 -3.14 -5.14
C ALA A 64 -14.96 -2.14 -4.37
N ASN A 65 -14.34 -1.28 -3.55
CA ASN A 65 -15.01 -0.28 -2.72
C ASN A 65 -14.85 1.15 -3.26
N SER A 66 -14.53 1.30 -4.55
CA SER A 66 -14.19 2.60 -5.16
C SER A 66 -15.31 3.63 -5.17
N ALA A 67 -16.57 3.20 -5.00
CA ALA A 67 -17.72 4.09 -4.89
C ALA A 67 -17.78 4.77 -3.50
N ASP A 68 -17.26 4.11 -2.47
CA ASP A 68 -17.44 4.52 -1.08
C ASP A 68 -16.14 5.10 -0.49
N ILE A 69 -14.97 4.62 -0.91
CA ILE A 69 -13.68 5.10 -0.40
C ILE A 69 -13.44 6.56 -0.80
N VAL A 70 -13.19 7.39 0.21
CA VAL A 70 -12.90 8.81 0.02
C VAL A 70 -11.41 8.99 -0.24
N GLY A 71 -11.07 9.67 -1.34
CA GLY A 71 -9.71 10.16 -1.59
C GLY A 71 -8.69 9.11 -2.04
N MET A 72 -9.10 7.87 -2.30
CA MET A 72 -8.18 6.85 -2.81
C MET A 72 -8.81 6.10 -3.97
N THR A 73 -8.07 5.95 -5.06
CA THR A 73 -8.47 5.11 -6.19
C THR A 73 -7.30 4.25 -6.64
N SER A 74 -7.63 3.11 -7.25
CA SER A 74 -6.63 2.17 -7.75
C SER A 74 -7.01 1.70 -9.15
N THR A 75 -6.01 1.57 -10.01
CA THR A 75 -6.13 0.93 -11.31
C THR A 75 -5.05 -0.13 -11.48
N ARG A 76 -5.37 -1.17 -12.25
CA ARG A 76 -4.43 -2.21 -12.67
C ARG A 76 -4.45 -2.32 -14.18
N ALA A 77 -3.28 -2.27 -14.79
CA ALA A 77 -3.09 -2.49 -16.22
C ALA A 77 -2.20 -3.71 -16.45
N LYS A 78 -2.51 -4.46 -17.50
CA LYS A 78 -1.72 -5.60 -17.96
C LYS A 78 -1.17 -5.28 -19.35
N ALA A 79 0.13 -5.48 -19.55
CA ALA A 79 0.76 -5.42 -20.86
C ALA A 79 1.60 -6.68 -21.10
N SER A 80 1.26 -7.47 -22.13
CA SER A 80 2.03 -8.66 -22.49
C SER A 80 3.33 -8.26 -23.18
N VAL A 81 4.44 -8.78 -22.64
CA VAL A 81 5.80 -8.58 -23.17
C VAL A 81 6.17 -9.71 -24.14
N SER A 82 5.69 -10.92 -23.85
CA SER A 82 5.78 -12.10 -24.72
C SER A 82 4.61 -13.06 -24.41
N ASP A 83 4.57 -14.20 -25.08
CA ASP A 83 3.57 -15.26 -24.83
C ASP A 83 3.60 -15.83 -23.41
N SER A 84 4.69 -15.59 -22.66
CA SER A 84 4.90 -16.11 -21.31
C SER A 84 5.27 -15.04 -20.30
N LEU A 85 5.25 -13.76 -20.66
CA LEU A 85 5.65 -12.66 -19.79
C LEU A 85 4.63 -11.52 -19.84
N ASP A 86 4.17 -11.10 -18.67
CA ASP A 86 3.23 -10.00 -18.51
C ASP A 86 3.77 -8.96 -17.53
N ASN A 87 3.66 -7.68 -17.88
CA ASN A 87 3.85 -6.58 -16.97
C ASN A 87 2.50 -6.21 -16.33
N LEU A 88 2.43 -6.26 -15.01
CA LEU A 88 1.30 -5.82 -14.21
C LEU A 88 1.64 -4.48 -13.55
N THR A 89 1.02 -3.42 -14.02
CA THR A 89 1.19 -2.07 -13.45
C THR A 89 0.02 -1.74 -12.55
N TYR A 90 0.32 -1.46 -11.29
CA TYR A 90 -0.64 -0.94 -10.31
C TYR A 90 -0.40 0.55 -10.15
N SER A 91 -1.46 1.34 -10.25
CA SER A 91 -1.41 2.78 -10.02
C SER A 91 -2.44 3.15 -8.96
N PHE A 92 -1.98 3.85 -7.92
CA PHE A 92 -2.79 4.30 -6.80
C PHE A 92 -2.76 5.82 -6.76
N ALA A 93 -3.93 6.44 -6.83
CA ALA A 93 -4.07 7.89 -6.66
C ALA A 93 -4.62 8.15 -5.26
N CYS A 94 -3.82 8.82 -4.43
CA CYS A 94 -4.16 9.21 -3.07
C CYS A 94 -4.33 10.74 -3.03
N GLN A 95 -5.48 11.19 -2.56
CA GLN A 95 -5.89 12.59 -2.51
C GLN A 95 -5.82 13.11 -1.08
N TYR A 96 -5.32 14.33 -0.95
CA TYR A 96 -5.08 15.00 0.31
C TYR A 96 -5.66 16.42 0.25
N ILE A 97 -5.95 16.95 1.43
CA ILE A 97 -6.18 18.37 1.63
C ILE A 97 -4.92 18.99 2.23
N ALA A 98 -4.55 20.16 1.73
CA ALA A 98 -3.62 21.07 2.36
C ALA A 98 -4.44 22.21 2.95
N ASP A 99 -4.59 22.25 4.27
CA ASP A 99 -5.22 23.35 4.96
C ASP A 99 -4.22 24.51 5.08
N LEU A 100 -4.54 25.61 4.40
CA LEU A 100 -3.66 26.78 4.33
C LEU A 100 -3.79 27.70 5.56
N GLU A 101 -4.81 27.50 6.40
CA GLU A 101 -4.93 28.22 7.68
C GLU A 101 -4.12 27.55 8.77
N THR A 102 -4.13 26.22 8.83
CA THR A 102 -3.40 25.45 9.85
C THR A 102 -2.01 25.00 9.39
N GLU A 103 -1.69 25.18 8.10
CA GLU A 103 -0.46 24.74 7.46
C GLU A 103 -0.24 23.21 7.55
N THR A 104 -1.34 22.45 7.55
CA THR A 104 -1.31 20.98 7.65
C THR A 104 -1.73 20.32 6.35
N VAL A 105 -1.19 19.12 6.09
CA VAL A 105 -1.63 18.24 5.01
C VAL A 105 -2.13 16.93 5.60
N GLY A 106 -3.27 16.43 5.14
CA GLY A 106 -3.85 15.16 5.59
C GLY A 106 -4.87 14.60 4.60
N GLN A 107 -5.38 13.39 4.87
CA GLN A 107 -6.47 12.83 4.06
C GLN A 107 -7.68 13.77 3.99
N ILE A 108 -8.45 13.63 2.92
CA ILE A 108 -9.80 14.21 2.87
C ILE A 108 -10.63 13.65 4.04
N PRO A 109 -11.20 14.50 4.91
CA PRO A 109 -11.96 14.06 6.06
C PRO A 109 -13.20 13.29 5.63
N LEU A 110 -13.63 12.33 6.46
CA LEU A 110 -14.88 11.62 6.24
C LEU A 110 -16.08 12.55 6.50
N PRO A 111 -17.18 12.40 5.75
CA PRO A 111 -18.41 13.15 5.99
C PRO A 111 -18.95 12.92 7.41
N ALA A 112 -19.40 14.01 8.05
CA ALA A 112 -19.88 14.00 9.43
C ALA A 112 -21.42 14.06 9.54
N SER A 113 -22.13 14.09 8.42
CA SER A 113 -23.59 14.24 8.36
C SER A 113 -24.19 13.50 7.16
N GLY A 114 -25.51 13.36 7.16
CA GLY A 114 -26.25 12.72 6.06
C GLY A 114 -26.21 11.20 6.09
N ALA A 115 -26.64 10.59 4.98
CA ALA A 115 -26.59 9.15 4.79
C ALA A 115 -25.15 8.65 4.60
N ASN A 116 -24.26 9.53 4.11
CA ASN A 116 -22.85 9.22 3.94
C ASN A 116 -22.02 9.34 5.25
N SER A 117 -22.60 9.77 6.38
CA SER A 117 -21.84 10.01 7.61
C SER A 117 -20.97 8.82 8.02
N GLY A 118 -19.67 9.06 8.17
CA GLY A 118 -18.66 8.05 8.55
C GLY A 118 -18.25 7.08 7.44
N ILE A 119 -18.84 7.18 6.24
CA ILE A 119 -18.51 6.32 5.11
C ILE A 119 -17.24 6.80 4.41
N GLY A 120 -16.42 5.84 3.98
CA GLY A 120 -15.31 6.06 3.06
C GLY A 120 -13.91 6.01 3.66
N GLY A 121 -13.81 5.71 4.95
CA GLY A 121 -12.58 5.22 5.57
C GLY A 121 -12.52 3.70 5.52
N PHE A 122 -11.35 3.15 5.83
CA PHE A 122 -11.16 1.70 5.99
C PHE A 122 -10.06 1.42 7.00
N ALA A 123 -10.11 0.24 7.60
CA ALA A 123 -9.11 -0.24 8.54
C ALA A 123 -8.05 -1.10 7.85
N ILE A 124 -6.92 -1.36 8.52
CA ILE A 124 -5.83 -2.16 7.91
C ILE A 124 -6.26 -3.62 7.76
N ASP A 125 -7.07 -4.13 8.69
CA ASP A 125 -7.63 -5.49 8.67
C ASP A 125 -8.65 -5.71 7.55
N ASP A 126 -9.21 -4.66 6.97
CA ASP A 126 -10.02 -4.75 5.75
C ASP A 126 -9.17 -5.16 4.52
N LEU A 127 -7.87 -4.84 4.52
CA LEU A 127 -6.91 -5.19 3.47
C LEU A 127 -6.11 -6.45 3.82
N PHE A 128 -5.72 -6.57 5.09
CA PHE A 128 -4.82 -7.60 5.62
C PHE A 128 -5.38 -8.14 6.94
N ALA A 129 -6.28 -9.13 6.84
CA ALA A 129 -7.14 -9.56 7.95
C ALA A 129 -6.41 -9.98 9.24
N ASN A 130 -5.17 -10.47 9.14
CA ASN A 130 -4.36 -10.93 10.26
C ASN A 130 -3.11 -10.05 10.48
N ALA A 131 -3.07 -8.85 9.91
CA ALA A 131 -1.99 -7.91 10.15
C ALA A 131 -1.89 -7.53 11.63
N ALA A 132 -0.66 -7.33 12.10
CA ALA A 132 -0.38 -7.04 13.49
C ALA A 132 0.66 -5.94 13.62
N GLU A 133 0.49 -5.09 14.62
CA GLU A 133 1.56 -4.16 15.02
C GLU A 133 2.63 -4.93 15.78
N VAL A 134 3.88 -4.68 15.42
CA VAL A 134 5.03 -5.27 16.09
C VAL A 134 5.91 -4.16 16.64
N ALA A 135 6.25 -4.26 17.92
CA ALA A 135 7.25 -3.38 18.53
C ALA A 135 8.65 -3.82 18.09
N ALA A 136 9.63 -2.90 18.20
CA ALA A 136 11.03 -3.24 17.98
C ALA A 136 11.46 -4.39 18.92
N GLU A 137 12.15 -5.39 18.36
CA GLU A 137 12.56 -6.61 19.06
C GLU A 137 11.37 -7.45 19.58
N GLY A 138 10.18 -7.22 19.02
CA GLY A 138 8.94 -7.91 19.35
C GLY A 138 8.88 -9.35 18.83
N ALA A 139 7.81 -10.06 19.19
CA ALA A 139 7.57 -11.41 18.68
C ALA A 139 6.90 -11.37 17.30
N ILE A 140 7.27 -12.33 16.44
CA ILE A 140 6.63 -12.58 15.13
C ILE A 140 5.90 -13.92 15.22
N SER A 141 4.65 -13.94 14.78
CA SER A 141 3.76 -15.11 14.95
C SER A 141 4.03 -16.24 13.94
N GLY A 142 4.72 -15.96 12.82
CA GLY A 142 4.99 -16.94 11.78
C GLY A 142 5.67 -16.34 10.55
N GLU A 143 5.53 -17.03 9.43
CA GLU A 143 6.07 -16.56 8.15
C GLU A 143 5.36 -15.29 7.66
N GLY A 144 6.12 -14.31 7.17
CA GLY A 144 5.58 -13.05 6.68
C GLY A 144 6.63 -11.96 6.47
N VAL A 145 6.15 -10.73 6.38
CA VAL A 145 6.98 -9.54 6.14
C VAL A 145 6.60 -8.42 7.10
N VAL A 146 7.58 -7.69 7.63
CA VAL A 146 7.38 -6.46 8.38
C VAL A 146 7.68 -5.26 7.48
N ILE A 147 6.73 -4.32 7.44
CA ILE A 147 6.88 -2.99 6.86
C ILE A 147 7.24 -2.03 8.00
N PRO A 148 8.48 -1.54 8.08
CA PRO A 148 8.92 -0.71 9.20
C PRO A 148 8.23 0.66 9.21
N TYR A 149 7.74 1.10 10.37
CA TYR A 149 7.09 2.43 10.47
C TYR A 149 8.04 3.58 10.19
N ALA A 150 9.32 3.42 10.53
CA ALA A 150 10.35 4.41 10.23
C ALA A 150 10.46 4.72 8.73
N ASP A 151 10.16 3.75 7.87
CA ASP A 151 10.18 3.94 6.42
C ASP A 151 8.92 4.62 5.86
N LEU A 152 7.83 4.63 6.65
CA LEU A 152 6.56 5.27 6.28
C LEU A 152 6.45 6.70 6.79
N ALA A 153 7.16 7.03 7.88
CA ALA A 153 7.13 8.33 8.52
C ALA A 153 7.49 9.48 7.56
N ASP A 154 8.50 9.28 6.71
CA ASP A 154 8.92 10.27 5.70
C ASP A 154 7.84 10.55 4.63
N PHE A 155 6.82 9.69 4.53
CA PHE A 155 5.70 9.81 3.61
C PHE A 155 4.40 10.26 4.28
N GLY A 156 4.46 10.63 5.56
CA GLY A 156 3.30 11.06 6.36
C GLY A 156 2.55 9.91 7.02
N GLY A 157 3.09 8.69 7.00
CA GLY A 157 2.52 7.53 7.69
C GLY A 157 2.96 7.51 9.14
N ALA A 158 2.11 7.99 10.04
CA ALA A 158 2.27 7.76 11.48
C ALA A 158 1.85 6.33 11.84
N ASP A 159 2.36 5.81 12.95
CA ASP A 159 1.91 4.54 13.53
C ASP A 159 0.38 4.56 13.66
N PRO A 160 -0.32 3.51 13.17
CA PRO A 160 -1.77 3.45 13.25
C PRO A 160 -2.20 3.41 14.71
N ALA A 161 -3.27 4.13 15.07
CA ALA A 161 -3.79 4.08 16.44
C ALA A 161 -4.39 2.70 16.79
N ALA A 162 -4.87 1.98 15.77
CA ALA A 162 -5.26 0.59 15.80
C ALA A 162 -5.32 0.02 14.38
N ILE A 163 -5.09 -1.28 14.22
CA ILE A 163 -5.27 -2.01 12.96
C ILE A 163 -6.75 -2.10 12.58
N THR A 164 -7.61 -2.35 13.56
CA THR A 164 -9.02 -2.70 13.37
C THR A 164 -9.96 -1.54 13.72
N GLY A 165 -10.98 -1.29 12.89
CA GLY A 165 -12.07 -0.37 13.22
C GLY A 165 -11.70 1.12 13.25
N VAL A 166 -10.54 1.51 12.71
CA VAL A 166 -10.07 2.91 12.61
C VAL A 166 -9.70 3.22 11.17
N ASP A 167 -10.00 4.44 10.72
CA ASP A 167 -9.60 4.93 9.40
C ASP A 167 -8.07 5.01 9.29
N ASN A 168 -7.50 4.19 8.41
CA ASN A 168 -6.07 4.05 8.18
C ASN A 168 -5.65 4.46 6.76
N ARG A 169 -6.48 5.27 6.07
CA ARG A 169 -6.18 5.76 4.71
C ARG A 169 -4.83 6.48 4.60
N ASP A 170 -4.47 7.31 5.59
CA ASP A 170 -3.17 8.01 5.59
C ASP A 170 -1.99 7.02 5.69
N PHE A 171 -2.11 6.01 6.55
CA PHE A 171 -1.09 4.96 6.69
C PHE A 171 -0.93 4.18 5.38
N VAL A 172 -2.02 3.71 4.79
CA VAL A 172 -1.97 2.94 3.54
C VAL A 172 -1.48 3.81 2.38
N ALA A 173 -1.85 5.09 2.32
CA ALA A 173 -1.32 6.01 1.33
C ALA A 173 0.20 6.25 1.50
N ALA A 174 0.70 6.34 2.74
CA ALA A 174 2.13 6.42 3.02
C ALA A 174 2.87 5.13 2.62
N MET A 175 2.28 3.96 2.91
CA MET A 175 2.79 2.66 2.45
C MET A 175 2.87 2.58 0.92
N ILE A 176 1.83 3.03 0.20
CA ILE A 176 1.84 3.11 -1.26
C ILE A 176 2.97 4.03 -1.76
N ARG A 177 3.14 5.20 -1.13
CA ARG A 177 4.14 6.21 -1.55
C ARG A 177 5.58 5.84 -1.21
N SER A 178 5.79 4.97 -0.21
CA SER A 178 7.12 4.50 0.19
C SER A 178 7.63 3.35 -0.69
N MET A 179 6.74 2.53 -1.26
CA MET A 179 7.11 1.37 -2.10
C MET A 179 8.18 1.67 -3.16
N PRO A 180 8.13 2.79 -3.91
CA PRO A 180 9.20 3.13 -4.86
C PRO A 180 10.62 3.19 -4.27
N ASP A 181 10.78 3.47 -2.98
CA ASP A 181 12.07 3.52 -2.30
C ASP A 181 12.41 2.20 -1.58
N LEU A 182 11.40 1.38 -1.28
CA LEU A 182 11.56 0.08 -0.61
C LEU A 182 11.82 -1.07 -1.59
N LEU A 183 11.42 -0.92 -2.85
CA LEU A 183 11.48 -1.98 -3.85
C LEU A 183 12.70 -1.80 -4.77
N PRO A 184 13.60 -2.79 -4.89
CA PRO A 184 14.67 -2.71 -5.87
C PRO A 184 14.10 -2.78 -7.29
N ILE A 185 14.50 -1.83 -8.14
CA ILE A 185 14.13 -1.83 -9.56
C ILE A 185 15.13 -2.67 -10.33
N ARG A 186 14.63 -3.50 -11.26
CA ARG A 186 15.46 -4.33 -12.13
C ARG A 186 16.45 -3.47 -12.91
N THR A 187 17.72 -3.82 -12.85
CA THR A 187 18.80 -3.24 -13.67
C THR A 187 19.73 -4.33 -14.17
N ALA A 188 20.79 -3.96 -14.90
CA ALA A 188 21.81 -4.92 -15.35
C ALA A 188 22.57 -5.59 -14.18
N SER A 189 22.58 -4.97 -12.99
CA SER A 189 23.29 -5.48 -11.80
C SER A 189 22.37 -5.79 -10.62
N VAL A 190 21.06 -5.57 -10.76
CA VAL A 190 20.06 -5.78 -9.69
C VAL A 190 18.97 -6.70 -10.24
N ALA A 191 18.91 -7.93 -9.71
CA ALA A 191 17.82 -8.84 -10.01
C ALA A 191 16.55 -8.36 -9.30
N SER A 192 15.43 -8.29 -10.03
CA SER A 192 14.13 -7.92 -9.46
C SER A 192 12.99 -8.28 -10.42
N GLY A 193 11.81 -8.57 -9.87
CA GLY A 193 10.55 -8.64 -10.60
C GLY A 193 9.93 -7.26 -10.86
N VAL A 194 10.35 -6.23 -10.13
CA VAL A 194 9.88 -4.85 -10.31
C VAL A 194 10.65 -4.21 -11.46
N THR A 195 9.96 -3.87 -12.54
CA THR A 195 10.60 -3.32 -13.75
C THR A 195 10.56 -1.80 -13.80
N THR A 196 9.63 -1.16 -13.11
CA THR A 196 9.50 0.30 -13.08
C THR A 196 8.72 0.71 -11.84
N THR A 197 9.09 1.83 -11.23
CA THR A 197 8.29 2.55 -10.23
C THR A 197 8.16 4.01 -10.66
N THR A 198 7.06 4.66 -10.29
CA THR A 198 6.88 6.10 -10.50
C THR A 198 6.26 6.74 -9.27
N ARG A 199 6.79 7.91 -8.91
CA ARG A 199 6.27 8.77 -7.84
C ARG A 199 6.34 10.24 -8.28
N PRO A 200 5.51 10.65 -9.24
CA PRO A 200 5.44 12.04 -9.69
C PRO A 200 5.12 13.01 -8.54
N ALA A 201 5.43 14.29 -8.77
CA ALA A 201 4.98 15.36 -7.90
C ALA A 201 3.44 15.42 -7.84
N GLY A 202 2.92 15.94 -6.72
CA GLY A 202 1.47 16.08 -6.53
C GLY A 202 0.85 17.03 -7.56
N THR A 203 -0.30 16.65 -8.07
CA THR A 203 -1.12 17.50 -8.95
C THR A 203 -2.31 18.04 -8.19
N THR A 204 -2.89 19.15 -8.63
CA THR A 204 -4.16 19.60 -8.07
C THR A 204 -5.33 18.85 -8.71
N PHE A 205 -6.46 18.76 -7.99
CA PHE A 205 -7.70 18.20 -8.50
C PHE A 205 -8.90 19.05 -8.05
N THR A 206 -10.07 18.78 -8.63
CA THR A 206 -11.33 19.46 -8.29
C THR A 206 -12.28 18.47 -7.65
N LEU A 207 -12.91 18.88 -6.54
CA LEU A 207 -13.97 18.10 -5.91
C LEU A 207 -15.24 18.10 -6.76
N ALA A 208 -15.94 16.97 -6.77
CA ALA A 208 -17.30 16.92 -7.31
C ALA A 208 -18.26 17.76 -6.42
N PRO A 209 -19.35 18.32 -6.96
CA PRO A 209 -20.30 19.11 -6.17
C PRO A 209 -20.87 18.38 -4.94
N ALA A 210 -21.01 17.05 -5.01
CA ALA A 210 -21.49 16.24 -3.89
C ALA A 210 -20.53 16.21 -2.69
N ALA A 211 -19.24 16.54 -2.88
CA ALA A 211 -18.25 16.51 -1.82
C ALA A 211 -18.59 17.46 -0.66
N THR A 212 -19.25 18.58 -0.95
CA THR A 212 -19.55 19.65 0.02
C THR A 212 -21.05 19.93 0.11
N ALA A 213 -21.89 18.97 -0.29
CA ALA A 213 -23.34 19.11 -0.20
C ALA A 213 -23.80 19.35 1.25
N GLU A 214 -24.77 20.24 1.45
CA GLU A 214 -25.17 20.67 2.80
C GLU A 214 -25.81 19.55 3.63
N THR A 215 -26.57 18.66 3.01
CA THR A 215 -27.39 17.66 3.70
C THR A 215 -26.84 16.24 3.64
N ASP A 216 -26.05 15.91 2.62
CA ASP A 216 -25.48 14.58 2.42
C ASP A 216 -24.15 14.66 1.66
N PRO A 217 -23.11 15.25 2.27
CA PRO A 217 -21.82 15.40 1.60
C PRO A 217 -21.10 14.05 1.47
N THR A 218 -20.31 13.88 0.42
CA THR A 218 -19.43 12.70 0.27
C THR A 218 -18.06 12.89 0.94
N THR A 219 -17.80 14.05 1.54
CA THR A 219 -16.59 14.35 2.32
C THR A 219 -16.93 15.15 3.57
N GLY A 220 -15.99 15.27 4.52
CA GLY A 220 -16.12 16.11 5.70
C GLY A 220 -15.84 17.60 5.46
N ILE A 221 -15.66 18.01 4.20
CA ILE A 221 -15.29 19.40 3.85
C ILE A 221 -16.55 20.25 3.75
N ALA A 222 -16.58 21.39 4.45
CA ALA A 222 -17.64 22.37 4.25
C ALA A 222 -17.35 23.25 3.02
N ALA A 223 -18.39 23.64 2.29
CA ALA A 223 -18.25 24.50 1.11
C ALA A 223 -17.57 25.85 1.41
N ALA A 224 -17.73 26.36 2.65
CA ALA A 224 -17.12 27.60 3.10
C ALA A 224 -15.59 27.51 3.29
N ASP A 225 -15.05 26.31 3.45
CA ASP A 225 -13.62 26.09 3.69
C ASP A 225 -12.82 26.01 2.39
N LEU A 226 -13.46 25.74 1.25
CA LEU A 226 -12.82 25.58 -0.06
C LEU A 226 -11.82 26.69 -0.43
N PRO A 227 -12.05 27.99 -0.15
CA PRO A 227 -11.07 29.04 -0.45
C PRO A 227 -9.75 28.93 0.30
N LYS A 228 -9.70 28.10 1.35
CA LYS A 228 -8.59 27.94 2.28
C LYS A 228 -7.91 26.58 2.17
N LEU A 229 -8.41 25.72 1.29
CA LEU A 229 -7.91 24.37 1.07
C LEU A 229 -7.21 24.27 -0.28
N GLY A 230 -6.00 23.70 -0.28
CA GLY A 230 -5.37 23.13 -1.44
C GLY A 230 -5.80 21.67 -1.61
N LEU A 231 -6.18 21.28 -2.82
CA LEU A 231 -6.56 19.90 -3.15
C LEU A 231 -5.41 19.26 -3.90
N LEU A 232 -4.81 18.22 -3.34
CA LEU A 232 -3.61 17.56 -3.89
C LEU A 232 -3.88 16.09 -4.17
N GLN A 233 -3.35 15.58 -5.28
CA GLN A 233 -3.38 14.17 -5.63
C GLN A 233 -1.96 13.68 -5.93
N PHE A 234 -1.55 12.62 -5.25
CA PHE A 234 -0.31 11.91 -5.51
C PHE A 234 -0.64 10.58 -6.15
N THR A 235 -0.14 10.36 -7.36
CA THR A 235 -0.29 9.06 -8.04
C THR A 235 1.02 8.33 -7.94
N THR A 236 1.04 7.17 -7.31
CA THR A 236 2.21 6.29 -7.24
C THR A 236 1.91 5.03 -8.03
N SER A 237 2.87 4.56 -8.81
CA SER A 237 2.73 3.30 -9.53
C SER A 237 3.97 2.45 -9.45
N TRP A 238 3.77 1.14 -9.55
CA TRP A 238 4.87 0.20 -9.78
C TRP A 238 4.41 -0.94 -10.67
N THR A 239 5.35 -1.43 -11.47
CA THR A 239 5.15 -2.51 -12.43
C THR A 239 5.94 -3.72 -11.97
N VAL A 240 5.22 -4.83 -11.77
CA VAL A 240 5.82 -6.13 -11.51
C VAL A 240 5.65 -6.99 -12.76
N GLN A 241 6.74 -7.59 -13.23
CA GLN A 241 6.70 -8.55 -14.32
C GLN A 241 6.48 -9.95 -13.76
N VAL A 242 5.52 -10.66 -14.34
CA VAL A 242 5.23 -12.07 -14.03
C VAL A 242 5.52 -12.93 -15.25
N ALA A 243 5.96 -14.16 -15.00
CA ALA A 243 6.19 -15.21 -15.98
C ALA A 243 5.19 -16.35 -15.81
N LEU A 244 4.70 -16.88 -16.92
CA LEU A 244 3.93 -18.13 -16.93
C LEU A 244 4.89 -19.31 -16.78
N ASP A 245 4.74 -20.05 -15.69
CA ASP A 245 5.22 -21.42 -15.61
C ASP A 245 4.31 -22.29 -16.48
N GLN A 246 4.79 -22.70 -17.64
CA GLN A 246 4.02 -23.50 -18.58
C GLN A 246 3.76 -24.94 -18.08
N ALA A 247 4.61 -25.47 -17.19
CA ALA A 247 4.43 -26.80 -16.65
C ALA A 247 3.36 -26.82 -15.56
N ALA A 248 3.38 -25.82 -14.67
CA ALA A 248 2.40 -25.68 -13.60
C ALA A 248 1.12 -24.92 -14.03
N GLN A 249 1.15 -24.23 -15.18
CA GLN A 249 0.10 -23.29 -15.63
C GLN A 249 -0.20 -22.20 -14.58
N THR A 250 0.83 -21.74 -13.88
CA THR A 250 0.77 -20.69 -12.86
C THR A 250 1.58 -19.49 -13.30
N PHE A 251 1.22 -18.30 -12.79
CA PHE A 251 2.05 -17.10 -12.95
C PHE A 251 2.86 -16.88 -11.69
N ASP A 252 4.14 -16.58 -11.85
CA ASP A 252 5.01 -16.15 -10.76
C ASP A 252 5.83 -14.91 -11.14
N VAL A 253 6.41 -14.19 -10.19
CA VAL A 253 7.26 -13.04 -10.44
C VAL A 253 8.50 -13.44 -11.25
N ASN A 254 8.78 -12.69 -12.31
CA ASN A 254 9.96 -12.92 -13.13
C ASN A 254 11.16 -12.19 -12.52
N VAL A 255 11.99 -12.87 -11.73
CA VAL A 255 13.14 -12.25 -11.05
C VAL A 255 14.41 -12.50 -11.84
N VAL A 256 14.84 -11.49 -12.60
CA VAL A 256 16.03 -11.53 -13.46
C VAL A 256 16.73 -10.18 -13.45
N THR A 257 17.95 -10.09 -13.98
CA THR A 257 18.59 -8.82 -14.38
C THR A 257 18.14 -8.39 -15.78
N LEU A 258 18.45 -7.15 -16.19
CA LEU A 258 18.25 -6.70 -17.59
C LEU A 258 19.23 -7.35 -18.57
#